data_AF-A0A2M7GBV8-F1
#
_entry.id   AF-A0A2M7GBV8-F1
#
_cell.length_a   1.000
_cell.length_b   1.000
_cell.length_c   1.000
_cell.angle_alpha   90.00
_cell.angle_beta   90.00
_cell.angle_gamma   90.00
#
_symmetry.space_group_name_H-M   'P 1'
#
loop_
_entity.id
_entity.type
_entity.pdbx_description
1 polymer ?
#
loop_
_entity_poly.entity_id
_entity_poly.type
_entity_poly.pdbx_seq_one_letter_code
_entity_poly.pdbx_strand_id
1 'polypeptide(L)'
;MAGSDPQSSDQFSLVSLEKSQKAANSYSSMSRRVRGESENTLSINEEEAQEKAAAAKTPPPKAKPKADDSDTKKKQAKKKPPPLEGDRIDQSIDDVLAKLEEFNHLVSTLFTNMSQAGKNLALVVLTPLIPLLNKLLQLLNGPIQFINLLTRKINEKMGGKKRSGSSQSSADGATSEAEEMEEADAAPPEINAKQANYSDMLELNILFTDNMKKPLYKKKPNAGTARLGAMEEDLIMSNAILAINECAEFTLELPNPSSGLYAGQRIYDIMANVTKEDVAIFLGFVKAFPGKYIGKEWKISETFATWLINNAPTAE
;
A
#
# COMPACT_ATOMS: atom_id res chain seq x y z
N MET A 1 -16.49 -13.19 -54.65
CA MET A 1 -16.74 -13.77 -53.31
C MET A 1 -15.42 -14.31 -52.79
N ALA A 2 -14.66 -13.48 -52.09
CA ALA A 2 -13.46 -13.90 -51.37
C ALA A 2 -13.83 -13.95 -49.89
N GLY A 3 -13.78 -15.14 -49.30
CA GLY A 3 -14.09 -15.37 -47.90
C GLY A 3 -12.93 -14.91 -47.03
N SER A 4 -13.20 -13.97 -46.14
CA SER A 4 -12.25 -13.50 -45.12
C SER A 4 -12.44 -14.35 -43.86
N ASP A 5 -11.44 -15.17 -43.51
CA ASP A 5 -11.44 -16.00 -42.31
C ASP A 5 -11.26 -15.15 -41.03
N PRO A 6 -12.17 -15.24 -40.04
CA PRO A 6 -12.15 -14.39 -38.84
C PRO A 6 -11.41 -15.00 -37.64
N GLN A 7 -10.33 -15.78 -37.83
CA GLN A 7 -9.72 -16.56 -36.72
C GLN A 7 -8.40 -16.03 -36.12
N SER A 8 -7.91 -14.84 -36.46
CA SER A 8 -6.55 -14.42 -36.06
C SER A 8 -6.43 -13.53 -34.81
N SER A 9 -7.51 -13.04 -34.19
CA SER A 9 -7.40 -12.04 -33.11
C SER A 9 -7.12 -12.59 -31.71
N ASP A 10 -7.50 -13.84 -31.41
CA ASP A 10 -7.44 -14.34 -30.03
C ASP A 10 -6.07 -14.90 -29.59
N GLN A 11 -5.22 -15.34 -30.52
CA GLN A 11 -3.92 -15.91 -30.17
C GLN A 11 -2.90 -14.88 -29.66
N PHE A 12 -3.05 -13.60 -30.01
CA PHE A 12 -2.08 -12.57 -29.62
C PHE A 12 -2.15 -12.24 -28.11
N SER A 13 -3.31 -12.42 -27.47
CA SER A 13 -3.50 -12.05 -26.07
C SER A 13 -2.80 -13.01 -25.09
N LEU A 14 -2.72 -14.31 -25.41
CA LEU A 14 -2.14 -15.32 -24.53
C LEU A 14 -0.60 -15.26 -24.51
N VAL A 15 0.03 -15.05 -25.68
CA VAL A 15 1.49 -15.02 -25.79
C VAL A 15 2.08 -13.76 -25.12
N SER A 16 1.40 -12.62 -25.25
CA SER A 16 1.78 -11.39 -24.53
C SER A 16 1.63 -11.57 -23.01
N LEU A 17 0.59 -12.30 -22.57
CA LEU A 17 0.33 -12.56 -21.16
C LEU A 17 1.40 -13.44 -20.49
N GLU A 18 1.86 -14.51 -21.13
CA GLU A 18 2.91 -15.36 -20.55
C GLU A 18 4.25 -14.61 -20.42
N LYS A 19 4.61 -13.80 -21.42
CA LYS A 19 5.82 -12.96 -21.37
C LYS A 19 5.73 -11.94 -20.24
N SER A 20 4.57 -11.32 -20.08
CA SER A 20 4.27 -10.39 -18.98
C SER A 20 4.42 -11.05 -17.62
N GLN A 21 3.91 -12.28 -17.45
CA GLN A 21 3.97 -12.98 -16.17
C GLN A 21 5.39 -13.46 -15.84
N LYS A 22 6.15 -13.86 -16.85
CA LYS A 22 7.58 -14.21 -16.70
C LYS A 22 8.41 -12.99 -16.31
N ALA A 23 8.14 -11.81 -16.89
CA ALA A 23 8.79 -10.56 -16.52
C ALA A 23 8.47 -10.14 -15.07
N ALA A 24 7.19 -10.22 -14.66
CA ALA A 24 6.78 -9.95 -13.28
C ALA A 24 7.45 -10.90 -12.27
N ASN A 25 7.53 -12.19 -12.59
CA ASN A 25 8.23 -13.17 -11.74
C ASN A 25 9.76 -12.89 -11.66
N SER A 26 10.36 -12.46 -12.77
CA SER A 26 11.78 -12.07 -12.81
C SER A 26 12.02 -10.84 -11.92
N TYR A 27 11.12 -9.86 -11.96
CA TYR A 27 11.20 -8.68 -11.12
C TYR A 27 11.04 -9.01 -9.64
N SER A 28 10.09 -9.88 -9.29
CA SER A 28 9.88 -10.32 -7.91
C SER A 28 11.11 -11.01 -7.31
N SER A 29 11.82 -11.80 -8.12
CA SER A 29 13.07 -12.46 -7.69
C SER A 29 14.25 -11.49 -7.59
N MET A 30 14.39 -10.53 -8.50
CA MET A 30 15.38 -9.44 -8.40
C MET A 30 15.17 -8.58 -7.16
N SER A 31 13.92 -8.18 -6.88
CA SER A 31 13.58 -7.35 -5.71
C SER A 31 13.88 -8.06 -4.38
N ARG A 32 13.67 -9.39 -4.30
CA ARG A 32 14.06 -10.18 -3.11
C ARG A 32 15.57 -10.24 -2.90
N ARG A 33 16.35 -10.45 -3.97
CA ARG A 33 17.81 -10.50 -3.88
C ARG A 33 18.41 -9.20 -3.34
N VAL A 34 17.92 -8.04 -3.80
CA VAL A 34 18.44 -6.75 -3.36
C VAL A 34 18.13 -6.48 -1.87
N ARG A 35 16.98 -6.95 -1.37
CA ARG A 35 16.62 -6.80 0.06
C ARG A 35 17.38 -7.77 0.99
N GLY A 36 18.25 -8.63 0.44
CA GLY A 36 18.89 -9.68 1.22
C GLY A 36 17.92 -10.76 1.72
N GLU A 37 16.72 -10.84 1.14
CA GLU A 37 15.78 -11.93 1.39
C GLU A 37 16.31 -13.16 0.64
N SER A 38 17.18 -13.95 1.29
CA SER A 38 17.68 -15.20 0.72
C SER A 38 16.53 -16.21 0.61
N GLU A 39 16.46 -16.94 -0.50
CA GLU A 39 15.42 -17.95 -0.76
C GLU A 39 15.55 -19.22 0.12
N ASN A 40 16.30 -19.15 1.23
CA ASN A 40 16.77 -20.32 1.96
C ASN A 40 16.05 -20.53 3.30
N THR A 41 14.72 -20.70 3.30
CA THR A 41 13.97 -21.15 4.49
C THR A 41 12.99 -22.30 4.20
N LEU A 42 13.15 -23.03 3.10
CA LEU A 42 12.31 -24.20 2.77
C LEU A 42 13.17 -25.43 2.40
N SER A 43 14.08 -25.83 3.30
CA SER A 43 14.70 -27.17 3.24
C SER A 43 15.42 -27.60 4.52
N ILE A 44 15.02 -27.12 5.69
CA ILE A 44 15.51 -27.64 6.98
C ILE A 44 14.28 -27.94 7.85
N ASN A 45 13.59 -29.05 7.57
CA ASN A 45 12.61 -29.66 8.46
C ASN A 45 12.28 -31.12 8.06
N GLU A 46 13.27 -31.85 7.53
CA GLU A 46 13.13 -33.30 7.28
C GLU A 46 14.25 -34.14 7.92
N GLU A 47 15.36 -33.53 8.35
CA GLU A 47 16.47 -34.25 8.97
C GLU A 47 16.42 -34.27 10.52
N GLU A 48 15.66 -33.35 11.16
CA GLU A 48 15.51 -33.32 12.63
C GLU A 48 14.35 -34.20 13.15
N ALA A 49 13.57 -34.80 12.24
CA ALA A 49 12.42 -35.64 12.58
C ALA A 49 12.78 -37.13 12.81
N GLN A 50 14.00 -37.56 12.48
CA GLN A 50 14.43 -38.96 12.67
C GLN A 50 15.26 -39.21 13.95
N GLU A 51 15.73 -38.16 14.63
CA GLU A 51 16.57 -38.35 15.84
C GLU A 51 15.76 -38.43 17.16
N LYS A 52 14.46 -38.15 17.15
CA LYS A 52 13.59 -38.23 18.35
C LYS A 52 12.80 -39.53 18.53
N ALA A 53 13.04 -40.55 17.70
CA ALA A 53 12.30 -41.83 17.78
C ALA A 53 12.91 -42.89 18.73
N ALA A 54 14.02 -42.60 19.43
CA ALA A 54 14.75 -43.63 20.18
C ALA A 54 14.60 -43.61 21.73
N ALA A 55 13.82 -42.72 22.32
CA ALA A 55 13.79 -42.58 23.79
C ALA A 55 12.39 -42.39 24.38
N ALA A 56 11.61 -43.48 24.51
CA ALA A 56 10.53 -43.57 25.49
C ALA A 56 10.06 -45.02 25.71
N LYS A 57 10.67 -45.73 26.66
CA LYS A 57 10.06 -46.90 27.32
C LYS A 57 10.10 -46.68 28.83
N THR A 58 9.02 -46.18 29.41
CA THR A 58 8.71 -46.39 30.83
C THR A 58 7.20 -46.40 31.07
N PRO A 59 6.71 -47.29 31.97
CA PRO A 59 5.29 -47.60 32.13
C PRO A 59 4.53 -46.59 33.00
N PRO A 60 3.17 -46.56 32.91
CA PRO A 60 2.33 -45.59 33.60
C PRO A 60 2.07 -45.98 35.08
N PRO A 61 1.98 -45.00 36.01
CA PRO A 61 1.49 -45.25 37.35
C PRO A 61 -0.04 -45.11 37.46
N LYS A 62 -0.55 -45.85 38.44
CA LYS A 62 -1.96 -46.18 38.73
C LYS A 62 -2.80 -44.99 39.20
N ALA A 63 -4.08 -45.04 38.80
CA ALA A 63 -5.17 -44.22 39.35
C ALA A 63 -5.57 -44.66 40.77
N LYS A 64 -6.02 -43.70 41.60
CA LYS A 64 -6.94 -43.87 42.76
C LYS A 64 -7.49 -42.51 43.24
N PRO A 65 -8.54 -42.44 44.09
CA PRO A 65 -9.78 -41.71 43.76
C PRO A 65 -10.23 -40.62 44.77
N LYS A 66 -11.27 -39.87 44.36
CA LYS A 66 -12.34 -39.13 45.08
C LYS A 66 -12.16 -38.72 46.57
N ALA A 67 -12.49 -37.46 46.89
CA ALA A 67 -13.52 -37.10 47.89
C ALA A 67 -13.77 -35.57 47.97
N ASP A 68 -15.07 -35.24 48.00
CA ASP A 68 -15.83 -34.28 48.85
C ASP A 68 -15.48 -32.79 48.98
N ASP A 69 -16.48 -32.00 48.54
CA ASP A 69 -17.35 -31.13 49.35
C ASP A 69 -16.73 -29.99 50.19
N SER A 70 -17.09 -28.74 49.84
CA SER A 70 -17.63 -27.78 50.83
C SER A 70 -18.01 -26.43 50.20
N ASP A 71 -19.28 -26.13 50.42
CA ASP A 71 -19.92 -24.83 50.47
C ASP A 71 -19.03 -23.68 50.97
N THR A 72 -19.04 -22.54 50.26
CA THR A 72 -18.87 -21.24 50.92
C THR A 72 -19.54 -20.10 50.16
N LYS A 73 -20.75 -19.74 50.62
CA LYS A 73 -21.37 -18.42 50.41
C LYS A 73 -20.41 -17.30 50.82
N LYS A 74 -20.17 -16.33 49.93
CA LYS A 74 -19.68 -15.00 50.35
C LYS A 74 -20.41 -13.86 49.65
N LYS A 75 -20.78 -12.90 50.51
CA LYS A 75 -21.68 -11.76 50.33
C LYS A 75 -21.17 -10.76 49.28
N GLN A 76 -22.11 -10.25 48.50
CA GLN A 76 -21.97 -9.08 47.65
C GLN A 76 -21.78 -7.82 48.50
N ALA A 77 -20.70 -7.09 48.26
CA ALA A 77 -20.53 -5.70 48.70
C ALA A 77 -20.35 -4.82 47.45
N LYS A 78 -21.30 -3.92 47.20
CA LYS A 78 -21.25 -2.91 46.13
C LYS A 78 -20.08 -1.96 46.39
N LYS A 79 -18.94 -2.18 45.74
CA LYS A 79 -17.88 -1.16 45.58
C LYS A 79 -18.25 -0.27 44.39
N LYS A 80 -18.19 1.05 44.60
CA LYS A 80 -18.24 2.05 43.50
C LYS A 80 -17.11 1.74 42.51
N PRO A 81 -17.36 1.85 41.19
CA PRO A 81 -16.31 1.62 40.20
C PRO A 81 -15.19 2.64 40.39
N PRO A 82 -13.90 2.21 40.34
CA PRO A 82 -12.78 3.13 40.32
C PRO A 82 -12.88 4.06 39.08
N PRO A 83 -12.40 5.31 39.18
CA PRO A 83 -12.36 6.22 38.05
C PRO A 83 -11.59 5.58 36.90
N LEU A 84 -12.17 5.65 35.70
CA LEU A 84 -11.62 5.03 34.51
C LEU A 84 -10.23 5.61 34.20
N GLU A 85 -9.24 4.72 34.08
CA GLU A 85 -7.81 4.97 33.94
C GLU A 85 -7.41 5.63 32.60
N GLY A 86 -8.40 6.05 31.79
CA GLY A 86 -8.18 6.67 30.47
C GLY A 86 -7.65 8.10 30.53
N ASP A 87 -8.13 8.92 31.47
CA ASP A 87 -7.79 10.36 31.49
C ASP A 87 -6.32 10.65 31.88
N ARG A 88 -5.59 9.67 32.44
CA ARG A 88 -4.18 9.83 32.82
C ARG A 88 -3.20 9.64 31.66
N ILE A 89 -3.60 8.93 30.61
CA ILE A 89 -2.72 8.62 29.49
C ILE A 89 -2.66 9.82 28.54
N ASP A 90 -3.80 10.48 28.31
CA ASP A 90 -3.90 11.64 27.41
C ASP A 90 -3.06 12.83 27.91
N GLN A 91 -3.07 13.12 29.22
CA GLN A 91 -2.23 14.17 29.80
C GLN A 91 -0.72 13.94 29.60
N SER A 92 -0.27 12.68 29.57
CA SER A 92 1.16 12.36 29.39
C SER A 92 1.66 12.58 27.97
N ILE A 93 0.78 12.48 26.98
CA ILE A 93 1.13 12.68 25.57
C ILE A 93 1.21 14.18 25.27
N ASP A 94 0.25 14.96 25.77
CA ASP A 94 0.24 16.41 25.61
C ASP A 94 1.48 17.06 26.26
N ASP A 95 1.89 16.57 27.45
CA ASP A 95 3.13 17.02 28.11
C ASP A 95 4.39 16.70 27.29
N VAL A 96 4.42 15.58 26.56
CA VAL A 96 5.56 15.21 25.71
C VAL A 96 5.58 16.06 24.44
N LEU A 97 4.42 16.31 23.83
CA LEU A 97 4.30 17.17 22.66
C LEU A 97 4.69 18.62 22.98
N ALA A 98 4.22 19.16 24.12
CA ALA A 98 4.59 20.48 24.59
C ALA A 98 6.11 20.61 24.80
N LYS A 99 6.76 19.60 25.40
CA LYS A 99 8.23 19.58 25.56
C LYS A 99 8.98 19.48 24.23
N LEU A 100 8.41 18.81 23.23
CA LEU A 100 8.99 18.71 21.89
C LEU A 100 8.91 20.06 21.16
N GLU A 101 7.80 20.78 21.31
CA GLU A 101 7.63 22.13 20.77
C GLU A 101 8.58 23.14 21.44
N GLU A 102 8.72 23.08 22.77
CA GLU A 102 9.69 23.88 23.51
C GLU A 102 11.12 23.60 23.05
N PHE A 103 11.47 22.33 22.85
CA PHE A 103 12.78 21.95 22.33
C PHE A 103 13.01 22.48 20.92
N ASN A 104 12.03 22.37 20.02
CA ASN A 104 12.13 22.87 18.66
C ASN A 104 12.30 24.40 18.64
N HIS A 105 11.56 25.11 19.49
CA HIS A 105 11.71 26.56 19.67
C HIS A 105 13.10 26.93 20.20
N LEU A 106 13.64 26.18 21.15
CA LEU A 106 14.97 26.39 21.71
C LEU A 106 16.06 26.16 20.67
N VAL A 107 15.95 25.09 19.88
CA VAL A 107 16.88 24.81 18.76
C VAL A 107 16.81 25.93 17.71
N SER A 108 15.60 26.34 17.32
CA SER A 108 15.41 27.43 16.35
C SER A 108 16.02 28.74 16.84
N THR A 109 15.76 29.11 18.11
CA THR A 109 16.30 30.32 18.74
C THR A 109 17.83 30.28 18.84
N LEU A 110 18.40 29.11 19.14
CA LEU A 110 19.85 28.90 19.17
C LEU A 110 20.47 29.13 17.79
N PHE A 111 19.81 28.62 16.73
CA PHE A 111 20.28 28.77 15.35
C PHE A 111 20.10 30.18 14.79
N THR A 112 19.05 30.91 15.15
CA THR A 112 18.83 32.28 14.68
C THR A 112 19.79 33.29 15.33
N ASN A 113 20.17 33.07 16.58
CA ASN A 113 21.02 34.01 17.33
C ASN A 113 22.52 33.72 17.21
N MET A 114 22.92 32.57 16.67
CA MET A 114 24.34 32.23 16.49
C MET A 114 24.98 32.89 15.26
N SER A 115 26.20 33.39 15.44
CA SER A 115 27.05 33.81 14.32
C SER A 115 27.38 32.62 13.39
N GLN A 116 27.80 32.91 12.16
CA GLN A 116 28.23 31.91 11.17
C GLN A 116 29.26 30.90 11.75
N ALA A 117 30.22 31.38 12.55
CA ALA A 117 31.20 30.52 13.22
C ALA A 117 30.55 29.58 14.26
N GLY A 118 29.53 30.07 14.98
CA GLY A 118 28.74 29.23 15.88
C GLY A 118 28.00 28.14 15.13
N LYS A 119 27.34 28.47 14.00
CA LYS A 119 26.54 27.51 13.22
C LYS A 119 27.37 26.30 12.76
N ASN A 120 28.61 26.54 12.34
CA ASN A 120 29.53 25.45 11.95
C ASN A 120 29.92 24.56 13.15
N LEU A 121 30.14 25.14 14.33
CA LEU A 121 30.43 24.37 15.53
C LEU A 121 29.22 23.55 15.98
N ALA A 122 28.01 24.12 15.93
CA ALA A 122 26.79 23.38 16.24
C ALA A 122 26.56 22.22 15.26
N LEU A 123 26.83 22.40 13.97
CA LEU A 123 26.79 21.32 12.99
C LEU A 123 27.76 20.19 13.36
N VAL A 124 29.01 20.49 13.71
CA VAL A 124 29.99 19.48 14.12
C VAL A 124 29.54 18.70 15.37
N VAL A 125 28.89 19.37 16.33
CA VAL A 125 28.39 18.74 17.56
C VAL A 125 27.09 17.95 17.33
N LEU A 126 26.17 18.44 16.51
CA LEU A 126 24.89 17.77 16.23
C LEU A 126 25.02 16.60 15.26
N THR A 127 25.97 16.64 14.32
CA THR A 127 26.15 15.58 13.30
C THR A 127 26.24 14.17 13.90
N PRO A 128 27.04 13.90 14.96
CA PRO A 128 27.08 12.57 15.57
C PRO A 128 25.80 12.21 16.36
N LEU A 129 24.95 13.17 16.72
CA LEU A 129 23.69 12.94 17.43
C LEU A 129 22.52 12.57 16.50
N ILE A 130 22.60 12.92 15.21
CA ILE A 130 21.58 12.58 14.19
C ILE A 130 21.22 11.09 14.17
N PRO A 131 22.17 10.12 14.12
CA PRO A 131 21.82 8.70 14.11
C PRO A 131 21.15 8.23 15.40
N LEU A 132 21.47 8.84 16.55
CA LEU A 132 20.81 8.54 17.83
C LEU A 132 19.36 9.05 17.83
N LEU A 133 19.12 10.28 17.37
CA LEU A 133 17.78 10.84 17.20
C LEU A 133 16.93 10.01 16.23
N ASN A 134 17.52 9.54 15.12
CA ASN A 134 16.81 8.69 14.17
C ASN A 134 16.41 7.34 14.80
N LYS A 135 17.29 6.72 15.60
CA LYS A 135 16.95 5.50 16.37
C LYS A 135 15.84 5.76 17.40
N LEU A 136 15.87 6.90 18.07
CA LEU A 136 14.84 7.29 19.04
C LEU A 136 13.48 7.52 18.36
N LEU A 137 13.47 8.18 17.19
CA LEU A 137 12.28 8.37 16.34
C LEU A 137 11.73 7.02 15.85
N GLN A 138 12.59 6.09 15.44
CA GLN A 138 12.18 4.74 15.05
C GLN A 138 11.55 3.96 16.22
N LEU A 139 12.11 4.09 17.44
CA LEU A 139 11.55 3.51 18.66
C LEU A 139 10.17 4.08 19.02
N LEU A 140 9.92 5.35 18.72
CA LEU A 140 8.62 6.00 18.93
C LEU A 140 7.58 5.64 17.85
N ASN A 141 8.02 5.25 16.65
CA ASN A 141 7.12 4.94 15.53
C ASN A 141 6.27 3.68 15.79
N GLY A 142 6.80 2.68 16.51
CA GLY A 142 6.05 1.48 16.91
C GLY A 142 4.85 1.78 17.84
N PRO A 143 5.07 2.45 18.98
CA PRO A 143 3.99 2.86 19.89
C PRO A 143 2.93 3.76 19.24
N ILE A 144 3.32 4.70 18.37
CA ILE A 144 2.36 5.58 17.67
C ILE A 144 1.42 4.76 16.76
N GLN A 145 1.92 3.73 16.08
CA GLN A 145 1.07 2.84 15.29
C GLN A 145 0.08 2.05 16.16
N PHE A 146 0.48 1.67 17.37
CA PHE A 146 -0.40 0.99 18.32
C PHE A 146 -1.51 1.92 18.87
N ILE A 147 -1.19 3.19 19.15
CA ILE A 147 -2.17 4.20 19.55
C ILE A 147 -3.22 4.40 18.45
N ASN A 148 -2.80 4.50 17.18
CA ASN A 148 -3.73 4.60 16.05
C ASN A 148 -4.65 3.37 15.90
N LEU A 149 -4.17 2.17 16.26
CA LEU A 149 -5.00 0.96 16.30
C LEU A 149 -6.00 0.97 17.47
N LEU A 150 -5.61 1.48 18.63
CA LEU A 150 -6.49 1.61 19.79
C LEU A 150 -7.59 2.65 19.57
N THR A 151 -7.25 3.82 19.04
CA THR A 151 -8.22 4.88 18.70
C THR A 151 -9.26 4.35 17.71
N ARG A 152 -8.82 3.54 16.73
CA ARG A 152 -9.72 2.87 15.77
C ARG A 152 -10.65 1.87 16.43
N LYS A 153 -10.14 1.03 17.34
CA LYS A 153 -10.95 0.02 18.06
C LYS A 153 -11.99 0.67 18.98
N ILE A 154 -11.67 1.83 19.56
CA ILE A 154 -12.59 2.63 20.37
C ILE A 154 -13.67 3.26 19.47
N ASN A 155 -13.28 3.81 18.32
CA ASN A 155 -14.23 4.43 17.38
C ASN A 155 -15.19 3.39 16.74
N GLU A 156 -14.70 2.18 16.44
CA GLU A 156 -15.53 1.05 15.99
C GLU A 156 -16.54 0.59 17.06
N LYS A 157 -16.17 0.67 18.34
CA LYS A 157 -17.07 0.28 19.45
C LYS A 157 -18.16 1.33 19.73
N MET A 158 -17.96 2.59 19.36
CA MET A 158 -18.93 3.68 19.60
C MET A 158 -19.81 4.02 18.40
N GLY A 159 -19.42 3.69 17.16
CA GLY A 159 -20.16 4.04 15.94
C GLY A 159 -21.31 3.11 15.52
N GLY A 160 -21.53 1.99 16.23
CA GLY A 160 -22.46 0.94 15.81
C GLY A 160 -23.93 1.13 16.22
N LYS A 161 -24.64 2.15 15.71
CA LYS A 161 -26.12 2.13 15.76
C LYS A 161 -26.82 2.92 14.65
N LYS A 162 -27.53 2.18 13.78
CA LYS A 162 -28.55 2.58 12.77
C LYS A 162 -27.97 3.30 11.53
N ARG A 163 -28.41 3.06 10.28
CA ARG A 163 -29.68 2.57 9.74
C ARG A 163 -29.48 2.14 8.27
N SER A 164 -30.32 1.21 7.81
CA SER A 164 -30.44 0.67 6.45
C SER A 164 -31.45 1.42 5.57
N GLY A 165 -31.23 1.43 4.25
CA GLY A 165 -32.23 1.73 3.18
C GLY A 165 -31.61 2.46 1.99
N SER A 166 -31.30 1.78 0.87
CA SER A 166 -32.08 1.67 -0.40
C SER A 166 -32.02 2.93 -1.28
N SER A 167 -31.95 2.96 -2.62
CA SER A 167 -31.68 2.03 -3.73
C SER A 167 -31.66 2.91 -5.01
N GLN A 168 -30.81 2.54 -5.99
CA GLN A 168 -30.99 2.57 -7.46
C GLN A 168 -31.27 3.84 -8.31
N SER A 169 -30.60 3.79 -9.49
CA SER A 169 -31.08 4.08 -10.86
C SER A 169 -30.96 5.53 -11.38
N SER A 170 -30.65 5.86 -12.64
CA SER A 170 -30.08 5.24 -13.87
C SER A 170 -30.11 6.33 -14.98
N ALA A 171 -29.30 6.14 -16.03
CA ALA A 171 -29.56 6.47 -17.45
C ALA A 171 -29.33 7.90 -18.04
N ASP A 172 -28.38 7.91 -18.99
CA ASP A 172 -28.45 8.32 -20.41
C ASP A 172 -28.81 9.74 -20.88
N GLY A 173 -27.98 10.23 -21.80
CA GLY A 173 -28.28 11.34 -22.70
C GLY A 173 -27.16 11.56 -23.72
N ALA A 174 -27.31 10.98 -24.91
CA ALA A 174 -26.49 11.24 -26.10
C ALA A 174 -27.09 12.39 -26.92
N THR A 175 -26.25 13.27 -27.48
CA THR A 175 -26.64 14.13 -28.60
C THR A 175 -25.41 14.50 -29.43
N SER A 176 -25.48 14.20 -30.72
CA SER A 176 -24.52 14.52 -31.77
C SER A 176 -24.93 15.81 -32.47
N GLU A 177 -24.01 16.75 -32.64
CA GLU A 177 -24.09 17.77 -33.69
C GLU A 177 -22.75 17.89 -34.39
N ALA A 178 -22.84 17.97 -35.71
CA ALA A 178 -21.74 18.03 -36.67
C ALA A 178 -21.43 19.50 -36.95
N GLU A 179 -20.17 19.89 -36.84
CA GLU A 179 -19.68 21.19 -37.30
C GLU A 179 -18.41 21.05 -38.15
N GLU A 180 -18.27 22.06 -39.02
CA GLU A 180 -17.48 22.17 -40.23
C GLU A 180 -15.96 22.13 -40.03
N MET A 181 -15.26 21.67 -41.08
CA MET A 181 -13.81 21.67 -41.19
C MET A 181 -13.29 23.10 -41.44
N GLU A 182 -12.61 23.68 -40.44
CA GLU A 182 -11.54 24.64 -40.66
C GLU A 182 -10.18 23.97 -40.46
N GLU A 183 -9.31 24.14 -41.45
CA GLU A 183 -7.93 23.66 -41.49
C GLU A 183 -7.06 24.53 -40.56
N ALA A 184 -7.07 24.18 -39.27
CA ALA A 184 -6.23 24.79 -38.24
C ALA A 184 -5.06 23.85 -37.89
N ASP A 185 -3.87 24.42 -37.68
CA ASP A 185 -2.68 23.77 -37.14
C ASP A 185 -3.06 22.75 -36.07
N ALA A 186 -2.91 21.47 -36.39
CA ALA A 186 -3.44 20.36 -35.60
C ALA A 186 -2.74 20.28 -34.25
N ALA A 187 -3.32 20.92 -33.24
CA ALA A 187 -3.08 20.57 -31.86
C ALA A 187 -3.28 19.04 -31.71
N PRO A 188 -2.37 18.33 -31.02
CA PRO A 188 -2.52 16.90 -30.79
C PRO A 188 -3.92 16.61 -30.26
N PRO A 189 -4.62 15.59 -30.78
CA PRO A 189 -5.99 15.30 -30.36
C PRO A 189 -6.04 15.16 -28.85
N GLU A 190 -6.85 15.99 -28.19
CA GLU A 190 -7.09 15.89 -26.76
C GLU A 190 -7.79 14.55 -26.48
N ILE A 191 -7.01 13.57 -26.04
CA ILE A 191 -7.52 12.27 -25.63
C ILE A 191 -8.36 12.50 -24.37
N ASN A 192 -9.67 12.69 -24.57
CA ASN A 192 -10.67 12.86 -23.51
C ASN A 192 -11.00 11.49 -22.84
N ALA A 193 -9.97 10.66 -22.65
CA ALA A 193 -10.09 9.42 -21.90
C ALA A 193 -10.38 9.81 -20.45
N LYS A 194 -11.58 9.46 -20.00
CA LYS A 194 -12.08 9.74 -18.65
C LYS A 194 -11.06 9.19 -17.64
N GLN A 195 -10.25 10.09 -17.06
CA GLN A 195 -9.13 9.73 -16.20
C GLN A 195 -9.61 8.81 -15.07
N ALA A 196 -9.05 7.60 -15.03
CA ALA A 196 -9.35 6.66 -13.97
C ALA A 196 -8.64 7.08 -12.68
N ASN A 197 -9.25 6.79 -11.53
CA ASN A 197 -8.74 7.12 -10.21
C ASN A 197 -8.75 5.90 -9.27
N TYR A 198 -8.27 6.04 -8.03
CA TYR A 198 -8.22 4.91 -7.12
C TYR A 198 -9.60 4.54 -6.56
N SER A 199 -10.58 5.45 -6.58
CA SER A 199 -11.97 5.12 -6.31
C SER A 199 -12.49 4.08 -7.29
N ASP A 200 -12.16 4.19 -8.58
CA ASP A 200 -12.52 3.17 -9.58
C ASP A 200 -11.88 1.81 -9.24
N MET A 201 -10.61 1.80 -8.80
CA MET A 201 -9.92 0.56 -8.40
C MET A 201 -10.59 -0.10 -7.18
N LEU A 202 -11.02 0.71 -6.22
CA LEU A 202 -11.75 0.26 -5.04
C LEU A 202 -13.12 -0.35 -5.39
N GLU A 203 -13.87 0.29 -6.28
CA GLU A 203 -15.16 -0.20 -6.79
C GLU A 203 -15.00 -1.57 -7.47
N LEU A 204 -13.90 -1.75 -8.20
CA LEU A 204 -13.54 -3.02 -8.84
C LEU A 204 -12.92 -4.05 -7.87
N ASN A 205 -12.76 -3.73 -6.59
CA ASN A 205 -12.12 -4.58 -5.59
C ASN A 205 -10.67 -4.98 -5.98
N ILE A 206 -9.96 -4.04 -6.62
CA ILE A 206 -8.54 -4.13 -6.93
C ILE A 206 -7.79 -3.43 -5.80
N LEU A 207 -6.76 -4.07 -5.25
CA LEU A 207 -5.96 -3.53 -4.16
C LEU A 207 -4.50 -3.40 -4.59
N PHE A 208 -4.04 -2.15 -4.66
CA PHE A 208 -2.62 -1.85 -4.83
C PHE A 208 -1.91 -1.67 -3.50
N THR A 209 -0.65 -2.08 -3.48
CA THR A 209 0.27 -1.99 -2.35
C THR A 209 1.55 -1.25 -2.76
N ASP A 210 2.24 -0.71 -1.77
CA ASP A 210 3.58 -0.15 -1.92
C ASP A 210 4.67 -1.25 -2.03
N ASN A 211 5.93 -0.84 -2.10
CA ASN A 211 7.08 -1.73 -2.18
C ASN A 211 7.24 -2.64 -0.93
N MET A 212 6.63 -2.26 0.19
CA MET A 212 6.61 -2.97 1.47
C MET A 212 5.34 -3.81 1.67
N LYS A 213 4.53 -4.01 0.62
CA LYS A 213 3.25 -4.73 0.65
C LYS A 213 2.21 -4.08 1.57
N LYS A 214 2.34 -2.79 1.90
CA LYS A 214 1.30 -2.05 2.62
C LYS A 214 0.26 -1.57 1.60
N PRO A 215 -1.05 -1.79 1.85
CA PRO A 215 -2.10 -1.26 1.00
C PRO A 215 -2.00 0.25 0.85
N LEU A 216 -2.04 0.75 -0.39
CA LEU A 216 -2.07 2.19 -0.67
C LEU A 216 -3.36 2.82 -0.14
N TYR A 217 -4.44 2.05 -0.12
CA TYR A 217 -5.74 2.45 0.41
C TYR A 217 -6.41 1.26 1.11
N LYS A 218 -7.32 1.56 2.03
CA LYS A 218 -8.02 0.54 2.82
C LYS A 218 -9.49 0.48 2.39
N LYS A 219 -9.98 -0.72 2.13
CA LYS A 219 -11.41 -0.95 1.91
C LYS A 219 -12.16 -0.62 3.20
N LYS A 220 -13.00 0.40 3.17
CA LYS A 220 -13.91 0.72 4.28
C LYS A 220 -15.01 -0.36 4.29
N PRO A 221 -15.18 -1.14 5.37
CA PRO A 221 -16.03 -2.34 5.39
C PRO A 221 -17.52 -2.07 5.10
N ASN A 222 -17.97 -0.82 5.28
CA ASN A 222 -19.37 -0.40 5.06
C ASN A 222 -19.53 0.56 3.88
N ALA A 223 -18.47 0.81 3.11
CA ALA A 223 -18.48 1.77 2.01
C ALA A 223 -18.92 1.10 0.70
N GLY A 224 -20.15 0.59 0.66
CA GLY A 224 -20.70 -0.04 -0.55
C GLY A 224 -20.67 0.85 -1.81
N THR A 225 -20.41 2.15 -1.66
CA THR A 225 -20.29 3.14 -2.74
C THR A 225 -19.45 4.36 -2.37
N ALA A 226 -18.71 4.35 -1.26
CA ALA A 226 -18.03 5.58 -0.82
C ALA A 226 -16.76 5.80 -1.64
N ARG A 227 -16.87 6.69 -2.63
CA ARG A 227 -15.73 7.28 -3.32
C ARG A 227 -14.76 7.89 -2.31
N LEU A 228 -13.47 7.78 -2.61
CA LEU A 228 -12.43 8.46 -1.85
C LEU A 228 -12.64 9.98 -2.00
N GLY A 229 -12.31 10.73 -0.95
CA GLY A 229 -12.27 12.19 -1.05
C GLY A 229 -11.10 12.63 -1.93
N ALA A 230 -11.19 13.81 -2.55
CA ALA A 230 -10.13 14.33 -3.42
C ALA A 230 -8.75 14.36 -2.74
N MET A 231 -8.69 14.73 -1.46
CA MET A 231 -7.45 14.72 -0.68
C MET A 231 -6.91 13.31 -0.42
N GLU A 232 -7.81 12.32 -0.24
CA GLU A 232 -7.42 10.92 -0.05
C GLU A 232 -6.85 10.35 -1.36
N GLU A 233 -7.48 10.64 -2.50
CA GLU A 233 -6.99 10.31 -3.84
C GLU A 233 -5.60 10.89 -4.12
N ASP A 234 -5.41 12.19 -3.86
CA ASP A 234 -4.12 12.87 -4.09
C ASP A 234 -2.99 12.28 -3.23
N LEU A 235 -3.29 11.89 -1.98
CA LEU A 235 -2.33 11.24 -1.11
C LEU A 235 -1.97 9.84 -1.62
N ILE A 236 -2.96 9.05 -2.04
CA ILE A 236 -2.76 7.72 -2.61
C ILE A 236 -1.91 7.82 -3.89
N MET A 237 -2.24 8.76 -4.78
CA MET A 237 -1.50 9.03 -6.00
C MET A 237 -0.04 9.38 -5.71
N SER A 238 0.20 10.27 -4.74
CA SER A 238 1.56 10.65 -4.34
C SER A 238 2.36 9.46 -3.81
N ASN A 239 1.73 8.59 -3.02
CA ASN A 239 2.37 7.37 -2.51
C ASN A 239 2.65 6.35 -3.62
N ALA A 240 1.78 6.25 -4.62
CA ALA A 240 1.99 5.39 -5.77
C ALA A 240 3.18 5.83 -6.62
N ILE A 241 3.27 7.14 -6.93
CA ILE A 241 4.40 7.74 -7.64
C ILE A 241 5.69 7.47 -6.87
N LEU A 242 5.71 7.69 -5.55
CA LEU A 242 6.87 7.39 -4.73
C LEU A 242 7.28 5.91 -4.83
N ALA A 243 6.33 4.98 -4.71
CA ALA A 243 6.61 3.56 -4.80
C ALA A 243 7.14 3.14 -6.19
N ILE A 244 6.66 3.76 -7.27
CA ILE A 244 7.15 3.55 -8.63
C ILE A 244 8.59 4.09 -8.76
N ASN A 245 8.83 5.33 -8.34
CA ASN A 245 10.14 5.99 -8.38
C ASN A 245 11.23 5.21 -7.65
N GLU A 246 10.94 4.75 -6.43
CA GLU A 246 11.85 3.93 -5.60
C GLU A 246 12.27 2.61 -6.29
N CYS A 247 11.50 2.16 -7.26
CA CYS A 247 11.73 0.90 -7.98
C CYS A 247 12.39 1.09 -9.35
N ALA A 248 12.61 2.33 -9.80
CA ALA A 248 13.16 2.61 -11.11
C ALA A 248 14.54 1.96 -11.31
N GLU A 249 15.41 1.96 -10.30
CA GLU A 249 16.77 1.39 -10.37
C GLU A 249 16.79 -0.11 -10.73
N PHE A 250 15.74 -0.86 -10.39
CA PHE A 250 15.64 -2.29 -10.69
C PHE A 250 15.26 -2.57 -12.15
N THR A 251 15.01 -1.53 -12.95
CA THR A 251 14.56 -1.66 -14.33
C THR A 251 15.65 -1.43 -15.38
N LEU A 252 16.89 -1.17 -14.96
CA LEU A 252 18.02 -0.91 -15.87
C LEU A 252 18.26 -2.03 -16.90
N GLU A 253 17.97 -3.27 -16.54
CA GLU A 253 18.17 -4.44 -17.39
C GLU A 253 16.90 -4.87 -18.16
N LEU A 254 15.76 -4.17 -17.94
CA LEU A 254 14.51 -4.53 -18.59
C LEU A 254 14.49 -4.04 -20.06
N PRO A 255 13.81 -4.77 -20.96
CA PRO A 255 13.69 -4.35 -22.34
C PRO A 255 12.87 -3.05 -22.44
N ASN A 256 13.35 -2.12 -23.25
CA ASN A 256 12.62 -0.88 -23.51
C ASN A 256 11.34 -1.13 -24.32
N PRO A 257 10.28 -0.34 -24.13
CA PRO A 257 9.08 -0.41 -24.95
C PRO A 257 9.42 -0.17 -26.42
N SER A 258 8.92 -1.01 -27.32
CA SER A 258 9.15 -0.90 -28.77
C SER A 258 8.05 -0.13 -29.49
N SER A 259 6.90 0.06 -28.87
CA SER A 259 5.76 0.82 -29.40
C SER A 259 4.99 1.52 -28.28
N GLY A 260 3.90 2.21 -28.64
CA GLY A 260 3.02 2.92 -27.69
C GLY A 260 3.58 4.27 -27.23
N LEU A 261 3.00 4.78 -26.14
CA LEU A 261 3.27 6.14 -25.62
C LEU A 261 4.75 6.37 -25.27
N TYR A 262 5.45 5.31 -24.84
CA TYR A 262 6.83 5.38 -24.36
C TYR A 262 7.83 4.67 -25.29
N ALA A 263 7.50 4.52 -26.57
CA ALA A 263 8.36 3.84 -27.54
C ALA A 263 9.78 4.43 -27.55
N GLY A 264 10.78 3.55 -27.43
CA GLY A 264 12.20 3.92 -27.48
C GLY A 264 12.76 4.58 -26.21
N GLN A 265 11.94 4.86 -25.20
CA GLN A 265 12.39 5.39 -23.92
C GLN A 265 12.85 4.26 -22.99
N ARG A 266 13.81 4.54 -22.10
CA ARG A 266 14.25 3.54 -21.11
C ARG A 266 13.23 3.45 -19.99
N ILE A 267 12.88 2.23 -19.57
CA ILE A 267 11.94 2.02 -18.45
C ILE A 267 12.43 2.72 -17.18
N TYR A 268 13.74 2.72 -16.94
CA TYR A 268 14.36 3.47 -15.86
C TYR A 268 13.98 4.96 -15.88
N ASP A 269 14.13 5.62 -17.04
CA ASP A 269 13.88 7.05 -17.15
C ASP A 269 12.38 7.37 -16.96
N ILE A 270 11.49 6.51 -17.49
CA ILE A 270 10.04 6.66 -17.32
C ILE A 270 9.64 6.49 -15.86
N MET A 271 10.11 5.42 -15.20
CA MET A 271 9.76 5.15 -13.81
C MET A 271 10.40 6.12 -12.83
N ALA A 272 11.57 6.68 -13.13
CA ALA A 272 12.24 7.67 -12.27
C ALA A 272 11.57 9.06 -12.35
N ASN A 273 10.88 9.34 -13.45
CA ASN A 273 10.23 10.63 -13.72
C ASN A 273 8.70 10.48 -13.90
N VAL A 274 8.11 9.47 -13.25
CA VAL A 274 6.68 9.18 -13.43
C VAL A 274 5.81 10.34 -12.93
N THR A 275 4.80 10.70 -13.71
CA THR A 275 3.86 11.79 -13.41
C THR A 275 2.51 11.27 -12.91
N LYS A 276 1.63 12.17 -12.46
CA LYS A 276 0.26 11.80 -12.07
C LYS A 276 -0.53 11.30 -13.28
N GLU A 277 -0.30 11.92 -14.43
CA GLU A 277 -0.92 11.60 -15.71
C GLU A 277 -0.56 10.18 -16.16
N ASP A 278 0.71 9.79 -16.04
CA ASP A 278 1.18 8.44 -16.41
C ASP A 278 0.50 7.37 -15.55
N VAL A 279 0.39 7.62 -14.24
CA VAL A 279 -0.31 6.71 -13.33
C VAL A 279 -1.81 6.66 -13.65
N ALA A 280 -2.44 7.79 -13.96
CA ALA A 280 -3.85 7.83 -14.35
C ALA A 280 -4.14 7.03 -15.64
N ILE A 281 -3.25 7.13 -16.64
CA ILE A 281 -3.32 6.32 -17.88
C ILE A 281 -3.21 4.83 -17.55
N PHE A 282 -2.24 4.46 -16.71
CA PHE A 282 -2.10 3.08 -16.23
C PHE A 282 -3.36 2.58 -15.50
N LEU A 283 -3.93 3.39 -14.61
CA LEU A 283 -5.18 3.04 -13.92
C LEU A 283 -6.35 2.89 -14.92
N GLY A 284 -6.36 3.69 -15.99
CA GLY A 284 -7.33 3.56 -17.09
C GLY A 284 -7.24 2.20 -17.77
N PHE A 285 -6.02 1.75 -18.08
CA PHE A 285 -5.77 0.40 -18.59
C PHE A 285 -6.25 -0.69 -17.61
N VAL A 286 -5.92 -0.57 -16.32
CA VAL A 286 -6.35 -1.53 -15.29
C VAL A 286 -7.89 -1.59 -15.18
N LYS A 287 -8.56 -0.43 -15.28
CA LYS A 287 -10.02 -0.32 -15.26
C LYS A 287 -10.66 -1.01 -16.47
N ALA A 288 -10.05 -0.90 -17.64
CA ALA A 288 -10.53 -1.56 -18.87
C ALA A 288 -10.33 -3.09 -18.83
N PHE A 289 -9.29 -3.57 -18.14
CA PHE A 289 -8.95 -4.99 -18.07
C PHE A 289 -8.82 -5.52 -16.61
N PRO A 290 -9.88 -5.43 -15.79
CA PRO A 290 -9.78 -5.65 -14.35
C PRO A 290 -9.60 -7.12 -13.96
N GLY A 291 -9.98 -8.06 -14.84
CA GLY A 291 -10.02 -9.49 -14.53
C GLY A 291 -8.70 -10.08 -14.04
N LYS A 292 -7.55 -9.52 -14.45
CA LYS A 292 -6.23 -9.95 -13.97
C LYS A 292 -5.89 -9.42 -12.59
N TYR A 293 -6.48 -8.31 -12.18
CA TYR A 293 -6.11 -7.56 -10.98
C TYR A 293 -7.02 -7.86 -9.78
N ILE A 294 -8.24 -8.35 -10.02
CA ILE A 294 -9.22 -8.63 -8.96
C ILE A 294 -8.77 -9.80 -8.07
N GLY A 295 -9.00 -9.64 -6.76
CA GLY A 295 -8.89 -10.73 -5.78
C GLY A 295 -7.46 -11.03 -5.30
N LYS A 296 -6.47 -10.22 -5.71
CA LYS A 296 -5.09 -10.29 -5.22
C LYS A 296 -4.60 -8.89 -4.88
N GLU A 297 -3.57 -8.84 -4.03
CA GLU A 297 -2.84 -7.61 -3.75
C GLU A 297 -1.69 -7.47 -4.75
N TRP A 298 -1.60 -6.31 -5.38
CA TRP A 298 -0.57 -6.04 -6.39
C TRP A 298 0.36 -4.94 -5.92
N LYS A 299 1.67 -5.11 -6.10
CA LYS A 299 2.61 -4.00 -5.92
C LYS A 299 2.50 -3.07 -7.12
N ILE A 300 2.19 -1.81 -6.88
CA ILE A 300 1.93 -0.87 -7.98
C ILE A 300 3.14 -0.70 -8.91
N SER A 301 4.33 -0.63 -8.33
CA SER A 301 5.61 -0.53 -9.06
C SER A 301 5.85 -1.70 -10.01
N GLU A 302 5.61 -2.94 -9.57
CA GLU A 302 5.74 -4.15 -10.40
C GLU A 302 4.75 -4.15 -11.56
N THR A 303 3.48 -3.87 -11.27
CA THR A 303 2.44 -3.89 -12.30
C THR A 303 2.60 -2.76 -13.30
N PHE A 304 3.08 -1.60 -12.85
CA PHE A 304 3.39 -0.46 -13.72
C PHE A 304 4.56 -0.78 -14.64
N ALA A 305 5.68 -1.29 -14.09
CA ALA A 305 6.83 -1.73 -14.89
C ALA A 305 6.43 -2.81 -15.92
N THR A 306 5.59 -3.77 -15.50
CA THR A 306 5.08 -4.82 -16.38
C THR A 306 4.20 -4.24 -17.49
N TRP A 307 3.38 -3.24 -17.20
CA TRP A 307 2.59 -2.52 -18.20
C TRP A 307 3.50 -1.80 -19.21
N LEU A 308 4.56 -1.14 -18.75
CA LEU A 308 5.57 -0.52 -19.63
C LEU A 308 6.25 -1.55 -20.55
N ILE A 309 6.70 -2.69 -20.01
CA ILE A 309 7.32 -3.79 -20.79
C ILE A 309 6.38 -4.25 -21.92
N ASN A 310 5.07 -4.19 -21.71
CA ASN A 310 4.07 -4.58 -22.70
C ASN A 310 3.65 -3.40 -23.61
N ASN A 311 4.51 -2.40 -23.80
CA ASN A 311 4.28 -1.23 -24.64
C ASN A 311 3.18 -0.28 -24.14
N ALA A 312 2.87 -0.31 -22.85
CA ALA A 312 1.96 0.62 -22.20
C ALA A 312 0.64 0.84 -22.97
N PRO A 313 -0.12 -0.22 -23.29
CA PRO A 313 -1.36 -0.09 -24.06
C PRO A 313 -2.33 0.83 -23.33
N THR A 314 -2.92 1.76 -24.09
CA THR A 314 -3.98 2.66 -23.63
C THR A 314 -5.33 1.95 -23.68
N ALA A 315 -6.22 2.30 -22.76
CA ALA A 315 -7.63 1.93 -22.89
C ALA A 315 -8.25 2.82 -23.97
N GLU A 316 -8.42 2.27 -25.18
CA GLU A 316 -9.27 2.87 -26.22
C GLU A 316 -10.76 2.72 -25.88
#